data_AF-A0A5R2MV93-F1
#
_entry.id   AF-A0A5R2MV93-F1
#
_cell.length_a   1.000
_cell.length_b   1.000
_cell.length_c   1.000
_cell.angle_alpha   90.00
_cell.angle_beta   90.00
_cell.angle_gamma   90.00
#
_symmetry.space_group_name_H-M   'P 1'
#
loop_
_entity.id
_entity.type
_entity.pdbx_description
1 polymer ?
#
loop_
_entity_poly.entity_id
_entity_poly.type
_entity_poly.pdbx_seq_one_letter_code
_entity_poly.pdbx_strand_id
1 'polypeptide(L)'
;MMCGTALIAESRSVAAFELFGIKLWGSSSDEDADIVDPLRYAVTISAPDADKDLVKKLENASALKGDEDRPVSCSLGLMAKARGDREQLVAALHADARYEG
;
A
#
# COMPACT_ATOMS: atom_id res chain seq x y z
N MET A 1 -45.01 40.60 -20.68
CA MET A 1 -43.71 41.14 -20.23
C MET A 1 -43.19 40.21 -19.14
N MET A 2 -42.33 39.26 -19.52
CA MET A 2 -41.92 38.12 -18.69
C MET A 2 -40.43 38.32 -18.37
N CYS A 3 -40.11 38.76 -17.16
CA CYS A 3 -38.73 38.89 -16.69
C CYS A 3 -38.35 37.60 -15.95
N GLY A 4 -37.57 36.73 -16.62
CA GLY A 4 -36.97 35.55 -16.02
C GLY A 4 -35.71 35.93 -15.25
N THR A 5 -35.63 35.54 -13.98
CA THR A 5 -34.43 35.63 -13.15
C THR A 5 -33.55 34.41 -13.39
N ALA A 6 -32.33 34.61 -13.88
CA ALA A 6 -31.32 33.57 -13.98
C ALA A 6 -30.55 33.45 -12.66
N LEU A 7 -30.60 32.28 -12.02
CA LEU A 7 -29.74 31.92 -10.89
C LEU A 7 -28.39 31.45 -11.43
N ILE A 8 -27.34 32.24 -11.19
CA ILE A 8 -25.95 31.87 -11.48
C ILE A 8 -25.50 30.94 -10.35
N ALA A 9 -25.32 29.66 -10.66
CA ALA A 9 -24.72 28.71 -9.73
C ALA A 9 -23.20 28.89 -9.74
N GLU A 10 -22.64 29.54 -8.72
CA GLU A 10 -21.20 29.51 -8.49
C GLU A 10 -20.79 28.15 -7.90
N SER A 11 -20.03 27.36 -8.66
CA SER A 11 -19.32 26.20 -8.13
C SER A 11 -18.13 26.68 -7.29
N ARG A 12 -18.35 26.96 -6.00
CA ARG A 12 -17.24 27.22 -5.09
C ARG A 12 -16.41 25.95 -4.94
N SER A 13 -15.10 26.05 -5.20
CA SER A 13 -14.16 24.96 -4.92
C SER A 13 -14.27 24.60 -3.43
N VAL A 14 -14.57 23.35 -3.12
CA VAL A 14 -14.63 22.89 -1.74
C VAL A 14 -13.20 22.82 -1.20
N ALA A 15 -12.93 23.55 -0.11
CA ALA A 15 -11.65 23.49 0.57
C ALA A 15 -11.55 22.13 1.29
N ALA A 16 -10.47 21.38 1.03
CA ALA A 16 -10.15 20.18 1.80
C ALA A 16 -9.65 20.60 3.18
N PHE A 17 -10.14 19.94 4.25
CA PHE A 17 -9.71 20.19 5.62
C PHE A 17 -8.75 19.08 6.06
N GLU A 18 -7.72 19.46 6.81
CA GLU A 18 -6.72 18.56 7.38
C GLU A 18 -6.74 18.72 8.91
N LEU A 19 -6.79 17.59 9.62
CA LEU A 19 -6.80 17.58 11.09
C LEU A 19 -5.74 16.59 11.58
N PHE A 20 -4.70 17.09 12.26
CA PHE A 20 -3.56 16.31 12.75
C PHE A 20 -2.81 15.51 11.65
N GLY A 21 -2.73 16.01 10.42
CA GLY A 21 -2.14 15.27 9.30
C GLY A 21 -3.08 14.26 8.64
N ILE A 22 -4.30 14.08 9.15
CA ILE A 22 -5.32 13.23 8.54
C ILE A 22 -6.17 14.08 7.62
N LYS A 23 -6.09 13.78 6.33
CA LYS A 23 -6.94 14.38 5.31
C LYS A 23 -8.26 13.62 5.27
N LEU A 24 -9.33 14.25 5.73
CA LEU A 24 -10.64 13.59 5.81
C LEU A 24 -11.31 13.42 4.43
N TRP A 25 -10.86 14.18 3.43
CA TRP A 25 -11.38 14.17 2.06
C TRP A 25 -10.39 14.73 1.03
N GLY A 26 -10.44 14.15 -0.18
CA GLY A 26 -9.52 14.44 -1.30
C GLY A 26 -8.28 13.54 -1.27
N SER A 27 -8.01 12.82 -2.35
CA SER A 27 -6.81 11.97 -2.47
C SER A 27 -5.56 12.84 -2.54
N SER A 28 -4.52 12.51 -1.76
CA SER A 28 -3.20 13.07 -1.97
C SER A 28 -2.49 12.19 -3.01
N SER A 29 -2.32 12.69 -4.23
CA SER A 29 -1.61 11.94 -5.29
C SER A 29 -0.10 11.84 -5.05
N ASP A 30 0.41 12.42 -3.95
CA ASP A 30 1.83 12.69 -3.69
C ASP A 30 2.34 12.01 -2.39
N GLU A 31 1.67 10.99 -1.84
CA GLU A 31 2.14 10.34 -0.60
C GLU A 31 3.58 9.80 -0.69
N ASP A 32 4.00 9.40 -1.89
CA ASP A 32 5.38 8.93 -2.15
C ASP A 32 6.31 10.02 -2.68
N ALA A 33 5.80 11.21 -3.04
CA ALA A 33 6.56 12.27 -3.71
C ALA A 33 7.64 12.90 -2.80
N ASP A 34 7.47 12.77 -1.49
CA ASP A 34 8.38 13.30 -0.47
C ASP A 34 9.51 12.31 -0.09
N ILE A 35 9.56 11.12 -0.70
CA ILE A 35 10.60 10.13 -0.43
C ILE A 35 11.91 10.55 -1.13
N VAL A 36 12.89 10.99 -0.33
CA VAL A 36 14.25 11.30 -0.81
C VAL A 36 14.96 10.00 -1.22
N ASP A 37 15.46 9.96 -2.47
CA ASP A 37 16.15 8.81 -3.09
C ASP A 37 15.32 7.51 -3.09
N PRO A 38 14.20 7.48 -3.85
CA PRO A 38 13.27 6.35 -3.81
C PRO A 38 13.88 5.09 -4.42
N LEU A 39 14.06 4.06 -3.59
CA LEU A 39 14.44 2.73 -4.03
C LEU A 39 13.19 1.92 -4.38
N ARG A 40 13.09 1.49 -5.64
CA ARG A 40 12.06 0.55 -6.11
C ARG A 40 12.57 -0.88 -5.99
N TYR A 41 11.69 -1.80 -5.66
CA TYR A 41 12.00 -3.21 -5.50
C TYR A 41 10.89 -4.06 -6.12
N ALA A 42 11.22 -5.32 -6.38
CA ALA A 42 10.25 -6.33 -6.79
C ALA A 42 10.36 -7.54 -5.87
N VAL A 43 9.25 -8.23 -5.65
CA VAL A 43 9.11 -9.35 -4.73
C VAL A 43 8.61 -10.56 -5.50
N THR A 44 9.42 -11.62 -5.48
CA THR A 44 9.05 -12.93 -6.01
C THR A 44 9.06 -13.93 -4.87
N ILE A 45 7.91 -14.57 -4.63
CA ILE A 45 7.82 -15.71 -3.71
C ILE A 45 7.88 -16.97 -4.55
N SER A 46 8.98 -17.72 -4.39
CA SER A 46 9.21 -18.97 -5.11
C SER A 46 8.94 -20.16 -4.20
N ALA A 47 7.83 -20.86 -4.42
CA ALA A 47 7.46 -22.06 -3.69
C ALA A 47 7.07 -23.17 -4.70
N PRO A 48 8.04 -23.92 -5.24
CA PRO A 48 7.81 -24.84 -6.36
C PRO A 48 6.88 -26.01 -6.01
N ASP A 49 6.89 -26.45 -4.75
CA ASP A 49 6.05 -27.54 -4.24
C ASP A 49 4.71 -27.06 -3.66
N ALA A 50 4.46 -25.74 -3.66
CA ALA A 50 3.22 -25.16 -3.17
C ALA A 50 2.14 -25.20 -4.26
N ASP A 51 0.92 -25.56 -3.86
CA ASP A 51 -0.24 -25.31 -4.71
C ASP A 51 -0.54 -23.81 -4.85
N LYS A 52 -1.42 -23.47 -5.79
CA LYS A 52 -1.77 -22.07 -6.09
C LYS A 52 -2.39 -21.35 -4.89
N ASP A 53 -3.11 -22.07 -4.03
CA ASP A 53 -3.78 -21.48 -2.88
C ASP A 53 -2.77 -21.13 -1.79
N LEU A 54 -1.78 -21.99 -1.57
CA LEU A 54 -0.66 -21.72 -0.68
C LEU A 54 0.19 -20.55 -1.19
N VAL A 55 0.55 -20.52 -2.48
CA VAL A 55 1.29 -19.38 -3.06
C VAL A 55 0.54 -18.08 -2.79
N LYS A 56 -0.77 -18.05 -3.05
CA LYS A 56 -1.60 -16.87 -2.81
C LYS A 56 -1.68 -16.49 -1.33
N LYS A 57 -1.75 -17.46 -0.42
CA LYS A 57 -1.70 -17.20 1.04
C LYS A 57 -0.38 -16.54 1.43
N LEU A 58 0.75 -17.02 0.90
CA LEU A 58 2.08 -16.46 1.17
C LEU A 58 2.22 -15.05 0.60
N GLU A 59 1.75 -14.81 -0.63
CA GLU A 59 1.71 -13.47 -1.23
C GLU A 59 0.86 -12.50 -0.41
N ASN A 60 -0.31 -12.93 0.06
CA ASN A 60 -1.18 -12.10 0.90
C ASN A 60 -0.60 -11.84 2.30
N ALA A 61 0.21 -12.77 2.82
CA ALA A 61 0.85 -12.63 4.12
C ALA A 61 2.09 -11.73 4.09
N SER A 62 2.72 -11.57 2.93
CA SER A 62 3.95 -10.78 2.76
C SER A 62 3.64 -9.27 2.73
N ALA A 63 4.07 -8.55 3.76
CA ALA A 63 4.10 -7.09 3.77
C ALA A 63 5.06 -6.50 2.74
N LEU A 64 6.08 -7.23 2.30
CA LEU A 64 6.90 -6.82 1.15
C LEU A 64 6.09 -6.88 -0.14
N LYS A 65 5.38 -7.99 -0.39
CA LYS A 65 4.58 -8.15 -1.60
C LYS A 65 3.43 -7.16 -1.65
N GLY A 66 2.74 -6.94 -0.53
CA GLY A 66 1.64 -5.98 -0.42
C GLY A 66 2.05 -4.52 -0.63
N ASP A 67 3.34 -4.22 -0.51
CA ASP A 67 3.88 -2.86 -0.61
C ASP A 67 4.83 -2.69 -1.81
N GLU A 68 4.85 -3.63 -2.75
CA GLU A 68 5.78 -3.63 -3.89
C GLU A 68 5.68 -2.36 -4.74
N ASP A 69 4.47 -1.77 -4.79
CA ASP A 69 4.19 -0.51 -5.50
C ASP A 69 4.66 0.75 -4.75
N ARG A 70 5.13 0.62 -3.51
CA ARG A 70 5.57 1.74 -2.66
C ARG A 70 7.11 1.79 -2.59
N PRO A 71 7.76 2.89 -2.99
CA PRO A 71 9.20 3.02 -2.89
C PRO A 71 9.63 3.11 -1.41
N VAL A 72 10.89 2.75 -1.14
CA VAL A 72 11.49 2.88 0.19
C VAL A 72 12.64 3.87 0.18
N SER A 73 12.87 4.56 1.30
CA SER A 73 13.88 5.61 1.39
C SER A 73 15.32 5.09 1.46
N CYS A 74 15.54 3.81 1.83
CA CYS A 74 16.90 3.25 1.89
C CYS A 74 16.93 1.71 1.86
N SER A 75 18.08 1.15 1.47
CA SER A 75 18.32 -0.29 1.42
C SER A 75 18.32 -0.96 2.79
N LEU A 76 18.81 -0.28 3.84
CA LEU A 76 18.81 -0.82 5.21
C LEU A 76 17.38 -1.07 5.73
N GLY A 77 16.47 -0.11 5.50
CA GLY A 77 15.06 -0.25 5.83
C GLY A 77 14.40 -1.38 5.06
N LEU A 78 14.74 -1.56 3.77
CA LEU A 78 14.26 -2.68 2.97
C LEU A 78 14.72 -4.04 3.53
N MET A 79 15.97 -4.15 3.96
CA MET A 79 16.48 -5.38 4.57
C MET A 79 15.83 -5.68 5.92
N ALA A 80 15.61 -4.65 6.75
CA ALA A 80 14.89 -4.80 8.01
C ALA A 80 13.44 -5.27 7.77
N LYS A 81 12.78 -4.70 6.75
CA LYS A 81 11.45 -5.12 6.32
C LYS A 81 11.44 -6.58 5.84
N ALA A 82 12.41 -6.98 5.04
CA ALA A 82 12.54 -8.36 4.56
C ALA A 82 12.71 -9.37 5.70
N ARG A 83 13.42 -8.99 6.77
CA ARG A 83 13.53 -9.82 7.97
C ARG A 83 12.18 -10.02 8.66
N GLY A 84 11.40 -8.95 8.83
CA GLY A 84 10.04 -9.03 9.39
C GLY A 84 9.09 -9.81 8.47
N ASP A 85 9.21 -9.63 7.16
CA ASP A 85 8.41 -10.34 6.16
C ASP A 85 8.63 -11.86 6.23
N ARG A 86 9.88 -12.29 6.42
CA ARG A 86 10.20 -13.71 6.67
C ARG A 86 9.47 -14.25 7.90
N GLU A 87 9.43 -13.50 9.00
CA GLU A 87 8.73 -13.90 10.22
C GLU A 87 7.22 -14.05 9.97
N GLN A 88 6.63 -13.15 9.16
CA GLN A 88 5.21 -13.25 8.74
C GLN A 88 4.94 -14.45 7.84
N LEU A 89 5.82 -14.74 6.88
CA LEU A 89 5.69 -15.90 6.00
C LEU A 89 5.79 -17.21 6.78
N VAL A 90 6.71 -17.32 7.74
CA VAL A 90 6.81 -18.49 8.64
C VAL A 90 5.53 -18.63 9.48
N ALA A 91 4.99 -17.53 10.01
CA ALA A 91 3.74 -17.55 10.74
C ALA A 91 2.56 -18.03 9.87
N ALA A 92 2.49 -17.60 8.61
CA ALA A 92 1.48 -18.05 7.66
C ALA A 92 1.60 -19.55 7.35
N LEU A 93 2.82 -20.07 7.18
CA LEU A 93 3.07 -21.50 7.00
C LEU A 93 2.61 -22.30 8.24
N HIS A 94 2.97 -21.84 9.44
CA HIS A 94 2.54 -22.45 10.69
C HIS A 94 1.01 -22.45 10.86
N ALA A 95 0.35 -21.35 10.50
CA ALA A 95 -1.11 -21.25 10.53
C ALA A 95 -1.78 -22.22 9.52
N ASP A 96 -1.08 -22.54 8.42
CA ASP A 96 -1.48 -23.54 7.42
C ASP A 96 -1.03 -24.97 7.78
N ALA A 97 -0.59 -25.21 9.03
CA ALA A 97 -0.09 -26.49 9.53
C ALA A 97 1.18 -27.02 8.83
N ARG A 98 2.04 -26.12 8.35
CA ARG A 98 3.32 -26.42 7.71
C ARG A 98 4.46 -25.93 8.60
N TYR A 99 5.04 -26.84 9.38
CA TYR A 99 6.04 -26.51 10.42
C TYR A 99 7.48 -26.57 9.93
N GLU A 100 7.75 -27.33 8.87
CA GLU A 100 9.11 -27.54 8.36
C GLU A 100 9.62 -26.41 7.45
N GLY A 101 8.73 -25.48 7.06
CA GLY A 101 9.04 -24.36 6.16
C GLY A 101 8.99 -24.73 4.70
#